data_AF-M5C2W6-F1
#
_entry.id   AF-M5C2W6-F1
#
_cell.length_a   1.000
_cell.length_b   1.000
_cell.length_c   1.000
_cell.angle_alpha   90.00
_cell.angle_beta   90.00
_cell.angle_gamma   90.00
#
_symmetry.space_group_name_H-M   'P 1'
#
loop_
_entity.id
_entity.type
_entity.pdbx_description
1 polymer ?
#
loop_
_entity_poly.entity_id
_entity_poly.type
_entity_poly.pdbx_seq_one_letter_code
_entity_poly.pdbx_strand_id
1 'polypeptide(L)'
;MPPAPSSARALQAILPQIAENKPYEAHQKARTFVARYVKSGQHDVAIDVLFQSARELLKAGHVGSGVDLGSFLVDVYDTANVEVGSESRGELRAMARYTYGLINWVKGRMTQLIALTGPEGAWRKTLIDKTIA
;
A
#
# COMPACT_ATOMS: atom_id res chain seq x y z
N MET A 1 22.52 2.83 16.49
CA MET A 1 21.79 2.61 15.23
C MET A 1 20.69 3.65 15.12
N PRO A 2 20.49 4.29 13.97
CA PRO A 2 19.27 5.06 13.73
C PRO A 2 18.04 4.13 13.79
N PRO A 3 16.86 4.65 14.21
CA PRO A 3 15.65 3.85 14.25
C PRO A 3 15.29 3.34 12.84
N ALA A 4 14.72 2.14 12.77
CA ALA A 4 14.21 1.59 11.52
C ALA A 4 13.22 2.57 10.88
N PRO A 5 13.23 2.72 9.53
CA PRO A 5 12.33 3.63 8.86
C PRO A 5 10.87 3.23 9.15
N SER A 6 10.05 4.22 9.52
CA SER A 6 8.67 4.01 9.95
C SER A 6 7.70 4.85 9.11
N SER A 7 6.54 4.27 8.83
CA SER A 7 5.40 4.93 8.17
C SER A 7 4.79 6.04 9.02
N ALA A 8 5.06 6.08 10.33
CA ALA A 8 4.43 7.00 11.28
C ALA A 8 4.54 8.47 10.86
N ARG A 9 5.72 8.90 10.38
CA ARG A 9 5.92 10.29 9.94
C ARG A 9 5.05 10.64 8.73
N ALA A 10 4.95 9.74 7.76
CA ALA A 10 4.11 9.97 6.58
C ALA A 10 2.63 9.98 6.97
N LEU A 11 2.19 9.03 7.78
CA LEU A 11 0.80 8.89 8.21
C LEU A 11 0.33 10.07 9.07
N GLN A 12 1.18 10.57 9.99
CA GLN A 12 0.89 11.79 10.75
C GLN A 12 0.68 13.01 9.85
N ALA A 13 1.27 13.02 8.65
CA ALA A 13 1.10 14.12 7.70
C ALA A 13 -0.09 13.93 6.75
N ILE A 14 -0.55 12.69 6.53
CA ILE A 14 -1.61 12.32 5.58
C ILE A 14 -2.98 12.21 6.26
N LEU A 15 -3.08 11.43 7.34
CA LEU A 15 -4.37 11.08 7.96
C LEU A 15 -5.16 12.30 8.46
N PRO A 16 -4.55 13.35 9.03
CA PRO A 16 -5.27 14.57 9.39
C PRO A 16 -5.94 15.26 8.19
N GLN A 17 -5.34 15.19 7.00
CA GLN A 17 -5.93 15.80 5.80
C GLN A 17 -7.22 15.09 5.37
N ILE A 18 -7.29 13.77 5.56
CA ILE A 18 -8.53 13.00 5.32
C ILE A 18 -9.60 13.44 6.32
N ALA A 19 -9.25 13.55 7.61
CA ALA A 19 -10.16 14.00 8.66
C ALA A 19 -10.66 15.45 8.45
N GLU A 20 -9.82 16.31 7.87
CA GLU A 20 -10.16 17.68 7.50
C GLU A 20 -10.92 17.80 6.16
N ASN A 21 -11.37 16.68 5.56
CA ASN A 21 -12.05 16.64 4.26
C ASN A 21 -11.22 17.26 3.12
N LYS A 22 -9.90 17.01 3.13
CA LYS A 22 -8.92 17.38 2.09
C LYS A 22 -8.38 16.12 1.40
N PRO A 23 -9.24 15.35 0.72
CA PRO A 23 -8.88 14.03 0.21
C PRO A 23 -7.86 14.09 -0.93
N TYR A 24 -7.91 15.13 -1.75
CA TYR A 24 -6.96 15.32 -2.85
C TYR A 24 -5.55 15.57 -2.32
N GLU A 25 -5.41 16.43 -1.31
CA GLU A 25 -4.14 16.74 -0.68
C GLU A 25 -3.57 15.52 0.05
N ALA A 26 -4.42 14.79 0.77
CA ALA A 26 -4.05 13.53 1.41
C ALA A 26 -3.52 12.52 0.39
N HIS A 27 -4.24 12.35 -0.72
CA HIS A 27 -3.86 11.46 -1.82
C HIS A 27 -2.50 11.85 -2.41
N GLN A 28 -2.33 13.11 -2.82
CA GLN A 28 -1.09 13.57 -3.45
C GLN A 28 0.11 13.46 -2.50
N LYS A 29 -0.12 13.74 -1.21
CA LYS A 29 0.91 13.60 -0.19
C LYS A 29 1.31 12.13 0.01
N ALA A 30 0.35 11.20 0.03
CA ALA A 30 0.62 9.78 0.09
C ALA A 30 1.50 9.32 -1.08
N ARG A 31 1.14 9.66 -2.32
CA ARG A 31 1.93 9.33 -3.51
C ARG A 31 3.36 9.88 -3.44
N THR A 32 3.51 11.11 -2.94
CA THR A 32 4.82 11.76 -2.81
C THR A 32 5.73 11.03 -1.80
N PHE A 33 5.20 10.66 -0.63
CA PHE A 33 5.97 9.88 0.35
C PHE A 33 6.34 8.50 -0.19
N VAL A 34 5.39 7.81 -0.79
CA VAL A 34 5.57 6.46 -1.35
C VAL A 34 6.64 6.46 -2.43
N ALA A 35 6.59 7.38 -3.38
CA ALA A 35 7.61 7.47 -4.44
C ALA A 35 9.03 7.63 -3.87
N ARG A 36 9.19 8.35 -2.75
CA ARG A 36 10.48 8.50 -2.07
C ARG A 36 10.92 7.22 -1.37
N TYR A 37 9.99 6.52 -0.71
CA TYR A 37 10.28 5.26 -0.04
C TYR A 37 10.66 4.16 -1.03
N VAL A 38 9.91 4.02 -2.13
CA VAL A 38 10.23 3.10 -3.23
C VAL A 38 11.61 3.39 -3.80
N LYS A 39 11.91 4.66 -4.13
CA LYS A 39 13.25 5.05 -4.61
C LYS A 39 14.39 4.73 -3.63
N SER A 40 14.08 4.62 -2.34
CA SER A 40 15.06 4.33 -1.29
C SER A 40 15.08 2.85 -0.89
N GLY A 41 14.40 1.95 -1.63
CA GLY A 41 14.29 0.53 -1.31
C GLY A 41 13.44 0.21 -0.07
N GLN A 42 12.72 1.19 0.48
CA GLN A 42 11.92 1.05 1.71
C GLN A 42 10.50 0.57 1.37
N HIS A 43 10.40 -0.56 0.68
CA HIS A 43 9.13 -1.09 0.16
C HIS A 43 8.11 -1.41 1.27
N ASP A 44 8.53 -1.95 2.40
CA ASP A 44 7.63 -2.24 3.53
C ASP A 44 6.95 -0.98 4.07
N VAL A 45 7.70 0.12 4.16
CA VAL A 45 7.21 1.43 4.61
C VAL A 45 6.25 2.02 3.59
N ALA A 46 6.59 1.91 2.30
CA ALA A 46 5.72 2.35 1.21
C ALA A 46 4.37 1.61 1.22
N ILE A 47 4.39 0.28 1.36
CA ILE A 47 3.19 -0.56 1.38
C ILE A 47 2.31 -0.22 2.60
N ASP A 48 2.92 0.03 3.77
CA ASP A 48 2.18 0.43 4.95
C ASP A 48 1.51 1.81 4.81
N VAL A 49 2.22 2.80 4.25
CA VAL A 49 1.64 4.13 3.97
C VAL A 49 0.49 4.03 2.97
N LEU A 50 0.65 3.28 1.88
CA LEU A 50 -0.41 3.08 0.87
C LEU A 50 -1.64 2.44 1.48
N PHE A 51 -1.46 1.34 2.21
CA PHE A 51 -2.58 0.60 2.79
C PHE A 51 -3.38 1.44 3.76
N GLN A 52 -2.72 2.10 4.71
CA GLN A 52 -3.43 2.88 5.73
C GLN A 52 -4.11 4.10 5.11
N SER A 53 -3.45 4.80 4.18
CA SER A 53 -4.04 5.95 3.49
C SER A 53 -5.25 5.54 2.63
N ALA A 54 -5.13 4.44 1.86
CA ALA A 54 -6.22 3.89 1.05
C ALA A 54 -7.43 3.51 1.93
N ARG A 55 -7.17 2.82 3.04
CA ARG A 55 -8.21 2.37 3.96
C ARG A 55 -8.99 3.55 4.56
N GLU A 56 -8.31 4.59 5.03
CA GLU A 56 -8.98 5.74 5.63
C GLU A 56 -9.70 6.59 4.57
N LEU A 57 -9.18 6.71 3.34
CA LEU A 57 -9.90 7.34 2.23
C LEU A 57 -11.18 6.58 1.86
N LEU A 58 -11.13 5.25 1.81
CA LEU A 58 -12.30 4.42 1.52
C LEU A 58 -13.36 4.55 2.62
N LYS A 59 -12.95 4.51 3.89
CA LYS A 59 -13.86 4.72 5.03
C LYS A 59 -14.52 6.11 5.01
N ALA A 60 -13.79 7.12 4.55
CA ALA A 60 -14.31 8.48 4.37
C ALA A 60 -15.18 8.65 3.10
N GLY A 61 -15.41 7.58 2.32
CA GLY A 61 -16.23 7.62 1.11
C GLY A 61 -15.49 8.13 -0.15
N HIS A 62 -14.19 8.42 -0.06
CA HIS A 62 -13.37 8.88 -1.19
C HIS A 62 -12.87 7.69 -2.02
N VAL A 63 -13.80 6.95 -2.61
CA VAL A 63 -13.55 5.64 -3.24
C VAL A 63 -12.52 5.69 -4.36
N GLY A 64 -12.59 6.67 -5.26
CA GLY A 64 -11.62 6.79 -6.37
C GLY A 64 -10.18 6.98 -5.90
N SER A 65 -9.97 7.79 -4.85
CA SER A 65 -8.63 7.99 -4.27
C SER A 65 -8.14 6.77 -3.51
N GLY A 66 -9.03 6.12 -2.76
CA GLY A 66 -8.69 4.89 -2.05
C GLY A 66 -8.33 3.74 -2.99
N VAL A 67 -9.02 3.63 -4.14
CA VAL A 67 -8.77 2.59 -5.14
C VAL A 67 -7.49 2.85 -5.92
N ASP A 68 -7.17 4.10 -6.25
CA ASP A 68 -5.88 4.44 -6.87
C ASP A 68 -4.71 4.05 -5.96
N LEU A 69 -4.74 4.45 -4.68
CA LEU A 69 -3.70 4.06 -3.72
C LEU A 69 -3.66 2.54 -3.47
N GLY A 70 -4.82 1.88 -3.46
CA GLY A 70 -4.90 0.42 -3.38
C GLY A 70 -4.30 -0.27 -4.61
N SER A 71 -4.45 0.31 -5.80
CA SER A 71 -3.84 -0.22 -7.02
C SER A 71 -2.32 -0.01 -7.01
N PHE A 72 -1.88 1.16 -6.55
CA PHE A 72 -0.44 1.47 -6.40
C PHE A 72 0.22 0.56 -5.35
N LEU A 73 -0.52 0.11 -4.33
CA LEU A 73 -0.03 -0.88 -3.36
C LEU A 73 0.42 -2.16 -4.05
N VAL A 74 -0.39 -2.66 -4.99
CA VAL A 74 -0.06 -3.87 -5.75
C VAL A 74 1.19 -3.65 -6.61
N ASP A 75 1.29 -2.50 -7.29
CA ASP A 75 2.46 -2.19 -8.12
C ASP A 75 3.78 -2.16 -7.32
N VAL A 76 3.75 -1.56 -6.12
CA VAL A 76 4.91 -1.52 -5.22
C VAL A 76 5.26 -2.91 -4.73
N TYR A 77 4.26 -3.75 -4.46
CA TYR A 77 4.46 -5.13 -4.06
C TYR A 77 5.15 -5.95 -5.17
N ASP A 78 4.66 -5.85 -6.41
CA ASP A 78 5.23 -6.58 -7.54
C ASP A 78 6.68 -6.16 -7.78
N THR A 79 6.96 -4.86 -7.69
CA THR A 79 8.32 -4.30 -7.79
C THR A 79 9.23 -4.88 -6.69
N ALA A 80 8.77 -4.86 -5.44
CA ALA A 80 9.54 -5.38 -4.31
C ALA A 80 9.81 -6.89 -4.42
N ASN A 81 8.86 -7.66 -4.95
CA ASN A 81 9.00 -9.10 -5.14
C ASN A 81 10.03 -9.44 -6.24
N VAL A 82 10.12 -8.63 -7.31
CA VAL A 82 11.14 -8.79 -8.37
C VAL A 82 12.56 -8.53 -7.84
N GLU A 83 12.76 -7.49 -7.03
CA GLU A 83 14.09 -7.15 -6.49
C GLU A 83 14.66 -8.25 -5.57
N VAL A 84 13.80 -8.85 -4.74
CA VAL A 84 14.18 -9.97 -3.85
C VAL A 84 14.61 -11.22 -4.65
N GLY A 85 14.13 -11.38 -5.88
CA GLY A 85 14.50 -12.47 -6.77
C GLY A 85 15.90 -12.35 -7.39
N SER A 86 16.49 -11.15 -7.45
CA SER A 86 17.67 -10.91 -8.28
C SER A 86 19.05 -11.02 -7.60
N GLU A 87 19.26 -10.75 -6.30
CA GLU A 87 20.58 -10.99 -5.64
C GLU A 87 20.62 -10.61 -4.12
N SER A 88 20.57 -11.59 -3.19
CA SER A 88 21.39 -11.60 -1.95
C SER A 88 21.33 -12.96 -1.20
N ARG A 89 22.50 -13.49 -0.78
CA ARG A 89 22.74 -14.89 -0.33
C ARG A 89 22.56 -15.14 1.19
N GLY A 90 22.06 -14.18 1.98
CA GLY A 90 21.90 -14.34 3.44
C GLY A 90 20.47 -14.67 3.92
N GLU A 91 19.44 -14.23 3.19
CA GLU A 91 18.05 -14.15 3.68
C GLU A 91 17.09 -15.15 3.02
N LEU A 92 17.63 -16.15 2.32
CA LEU A 92 16.87 -17.26 1.73
C LEU A 92 16.06 -18.06 2.79
N ARG A 93 16.37 -17.91 4.10
CA ARG A 93 15.59 -18.47 5.23
C ARG A 93 14.39 -17.62 5.67
N ALA A 94 14.34 -16.32 5.35
CA ALA A 94 13.15 -15.48 5.47
C ALA A 94 12.19 -15.72 4.30
N MET A 95 12.76 -16.01 3.12
CA MET A 95 12.07 -16.29 1.85
C MET A 95 10.87 -17.24 1.99
N ALA A 96 10.95 -18.37 2.69
CA ALA A 96 9.81 -19.31 2.79
C ALA A 96 8.63 -18.82 3.69
N ARG A 97 8.89 -17.95 4.67
CA ARG A 97 7.84 -17.24 5.44
C ARG A 97 7.33 -16.01 4.67
N TYR A 98 8.15 -15.46 3.78
CA TYR A 98 7.91 -14.27 2.97
C TYR A 98 7.10 -14.58 1.70
N THR A 99 7.40 -15.64 0.95
CA THR A 99 6.72 -15.89 -0.33
C THR A 99 5.24 -16.25 -0.13
N TYR A 100 4.89 -17.05 0.87
CA TYR A 100 3.48 -17.28 1.22
C TYR A 100 2.92 -16.20 2.16
N GLY A 101 3.70 -15.74 3.14
CA GLY A 101 3.23 -14.78 4.15
C GLY A 101 2.99 -13.39 3.58
N LEU A 102 3.86 -12.89 2.69
CA LEU A 102 3.74 -11.56 2.07
C LEU A 102 2.63 -11.54 1.02
N ILE A 103 2.49 -12.59 0.21
CA ILE A 103 1.34 -12.75 -0.70
C ILE A 103 0.03 -12.78 0.10
N ASN A 104 -0.04 -13.60 1.15
CA ASN A 104 -1.23 -13.68 2.00
C ASN A 104 -1.50 -12.37 2.76
N TRP A 105 -0.45 -11.64 3.14
CA TRP A 105 -0.55 -10.35 3.81
C TRP A 105 -1.08 -9.26 2.88
N VAL A 106 -0.58 -9.15 1.65
CA VAL A 106 -1.13 -8.24 0.65
C VAL A 106 -2.55 -8.65 0.27
N LYS A 107 -2.83 -9.93 0.05
CA LYS A 107 -4.20 -10.41 -0.22
C LYS A 107 -5.17 -10.07 0.92
N GLY A 108 -4.74 -10.18 2.17
CA GLY A 108 -5.54 -9.76 3.33
C GLY A 108 -5.84 -8.26 3.31
N ARG A 109 -4.83 -7.44 3.02
CA ARG A 109 -4.98 -5.98 2.87
C ARG A 109 -5.90 -5.62 1.71
N MET A 110 -5.71 -6.23 0.53
CA MET A 110 -6.56 -5.99 -0.64
C MET A 110 -8.00 -6.44 -0.40
N THR A 111 -8.21 -7.60 0.26
CA THR A 111 -9.54 -8.05 0.65
C THR A 111 -10.25 -7.01 1.53
N GLN A 112 -9.51 -6.39 2.47
CA GLN A 112 -10.06 -5.31 3.29
C GLN A 112 -10.40 -4.07 2.47
N LEU A 113 -9.54 -3.65 1.53
CA LEU A 113 -9.84 -2.50 0.66
C LEU A 113 -11.04 -2.78 -0.25
N ILE A 114 -11.11 -3.96 -0.86
CA ILE A 114 -12.24 -4.42 -1.69
C ILE A 114 -13.55 -4.45 -0.87
N ALA A 115 -13.51 -4.86 0.39
CA ALA A 115 -14.70 -4.82 1.25
C ALA A 115 -15.20 -3.38 1.46
N LEU A 116 -14.30 -2.40 1.52
CA LEU A 116 -14.63 -0.99 1.74
C LEU A 116 -15.11 -0.25 0.47
N THR A 117 -14.94 -0.80 -0.73
CA THR A 117 -15.48 -0.16 -1.96
C THR A 117 -16.99 -0.36 -2.14
N GLY A 118 -17.64 -1.14 -1.27
CA GLY A 118 -19.06 -1.50 -1.41
C GLY A 118 -19.29 -2.69 -2.35
N PRO A 119 -20.53 -3.24 -2.39
CA PRO A 119 -20.85 -4.49 -3.10
C PRO A 119 -20.86 -4.33 -4.62
N GLU A 120 -21.10 -3.12 -5.14
CA GLU A 120 -21.33 -2.86 -6.56
C GLU A 120 -20.41 -1.73 -7.07
N GLY A 121 -19.92 -1.86 -8.30
CA GLY A 121 -19.24 -0.77 -9.02
C GLY A 121 -17.88 -1.11 -9.62
N ALA A 122 -17.50 -0.32 -10.63
CA ALA A 122 -16.26 -0.50 -11.40
C ALA A 122 -15.00 -0.52 -10.52
N TRP A 123 -14.99 0.27 -9.45
CA TRP A 123 -13.84 0.38 -8.52
C TRP A 123 -13.53 -0.91 -7.75
N ARG A 124 -14.56 -1.68 -7.38
CA ARG A 124 -14.40 -3.00 -6.76
C ARG A 124 -13.71 -3.95 -7.75
N LYS A 125 -14.19 -3.96 -8.99
CA LYS A 125 -13.63 -4.74 -10.08
C LYS A 125 -12.17 -4.35 -10.35
N THR A 126 -11.84 -3.06 -10.35
CA THR A 126 -10.45 -2.58 -10.51
C THR A 126 -9.52 -3.18 -9.47
N LEU A 127 -9.88 -3.14 -8.18
CA LEU A 127 -9.03 -3.72 -7.13
C LEU A 127 -8.93 -5.25 -7.23
N ILE A 128 -10.03 -5.93 -7.60
CA ILE A 128 -10.03 -7.39 -7.81
C ILE A 128 -9.11 -7.76 -8.97
N ASP A 129 -9.32 -7.16 -10.14
CA ASP A 129 -8.53 -7.42 -11.35
C ASP A 129 -7.05 -7.19 -11.06
N LYS A 130 -6.72 -6.09 -10.39
CA LYS A 130 -5.35 -5.74 -10.03
C LYS A 130 -4.72 -6.74 -9.06
N THR A 131 -5.49 -7.31 -8.13
CA THR A 131 -4.98 -8.26 -7.13
C THR A 131 -4.73 -9.68 -7.70
N ILE A 132 -5.39 -10.02 -8.80
CA ILE A 132 -5.33 -11.35 -9.42
C ILE A 132 -4.36 -11.39 -10.62
N ALA A 133 -4.12 -10.24 -11.26
CA ALA A 133 -3.17 -10.06 -12.35
C ALA A 133 -1.74 -10.41 -11.93
#